data_AF-A0A2K9J0F0-F1
#
_entry.id   AF-A0A2K9J0F0-F1
#
_cell.length_a   1.000
_cell.length_b   1.000
_cell.length_c   1.000
_cell.angle_alpha   90.00
_cell.angle_beta   90.00
_cell.angle_gamma   90.00
#
_symmetry.space_group_name_H-M   'P 1'
#
loop_
_entity.id
_entity.type
_entity.pdbx_description
1 polymer ?
#
loop_
_entity_poly.entity_id
_entity_poly.type
_entity_poly.pdbx_seq_one_letter_code
_entity_poly.pdbx_strand_id
1 'polypeptide(L)'
;MVESIIRRINLIDTRVKENDLRLELYATLIPLLLSKEVFQNNKEISNFTDKLILKKTLRDYVFRSRSQIVARISREIEEYSKAQLAHAVKVMKEHISSENLTKGESYFKSDKKTEKIVSTINKYSRNKLPKSGENND
;
A
#
# COMPACT_ATOMS: atom_id res chain seq x y z
N MET A 1 1.98 12.66 -4.70
CA MET A 1 3.06 11.65 -4.54
C MET A 1 2.59 10.45 -3.70
N VAL A 2 1.83 10.66 -2.61
CA VAL A 2 1.35 9.55 -1.78
C VAL A 2 0.31 8.66 -2.44
N GLU A 3 -0.62 9.25 -3.21
CA GLU A 3 -1.59 8.47 -3.98
C GLU A 3 -0.96 7.44 -4.92
N SER A 4 0.15 7.78 -5.59
CA SER A 4 0.85 6.84 -6.47
C SER A 4 1.50 5.70 -5.68
N ILE A 5 1.99 5.97 -4.47
CA ILE A 5 2.55 4.94 -3.57
C ILE A 5 1.43 4.00 -3.12
N ILE A 6 0.29 4.54 -2.67
CA ILE A 6 -0.88 3.76 -2.24
C ILE A 6 -1.41 2.87 -3.37
N ARG A 7 -1.59 3.44 -4.56
CA ARG A 7 -2.01 2.67 -5.74
C ARG A 7 -1.04 1.54 -6.05
N ARG A 8 0.27 1.81 -6.00
CA ARG A 8 1.29 0.78 -6.23
C ARG A 8 1.22 -0.33 -5.18
N ILE A 9 1.09 0.00 -3.90
CA ILE A 9 0.96 -0.98 -2.80
C ILE A 9 -0.24 -1.92 -3.03
N ASN A 10 -1.39 -1.37 -3.45
CA ASN A 10 -2.58 -2.18 -3.73
C ASN A 10 -2.37 -3.17 -4.88
N LEU A 11 -1.56 -2.79 -5.88
CA LEU A 11 -1.27 -3.59 -7.07
C LEU A 11 -0.17 -4.65 -6.87
N ILE A 12 0.54 -4.66 -5.74
CA ILE A 12 1.58 -5.67 -5.49
C ILE A 12 0.95 -7.08 -5.47
N ASP A 13 1.44 -7.94 -6.36
CA ASP A 13 1.16 -9.38 -6.38
C ASP A 13 2.27 -10.14 -5.63
N THR A 14 1.91 -10.85 -4.57
CA THR A 14 2.85 -11.60 -3.73
C THR A 14 3.27 -12.95 -4.34
N ARG A 15 2.66 -13.37 -5.45
CA ARG A 15 2.96 -14.64 -6.12
C ARG A 15 4.21 -14.58 -7.00
N VAL A 16 4.69 -13.37 -7.32
CA VAL A 16 5.89 -13.14 -8.13
C VAL A 16 7.17 -13.74 -7.50
N LYS A 17 8.29 -13.68 -8.23
CA LYS A 17 9.58 -14.17 -7.71
C LYS A 17 10.02 -13.32 -6.52
N GLU A 18 10.83 -13.92 -5.64
CA GLU A 18 11.26 -13.28 -4.40
C GLU A 18 11.97 -11.93 -4.64
N ASN A 19 12.90 -11.90 -5.61
CA ASN A 19 13.63 -10.67 -5.94
C ASN A 19 12.72 -9.57 -6.48
N ASP A 20 11.73 -9.92 -7.31
CA ASP A 20 10.76 -8.96 -7.83
C ASP A 20 9.91 -8.38 -6.68
N LEU A 21 9.49 -9.24 -5.75
CA LEU A 21 8.73 -8.81 -4.57
C LEU A 21 9.58 -7.92 -3.64
N ARG A 22 10.87 -8.22 -3.49
CA ARG A 22 11.81 -7.40 -2.72
C ARG A 22 11.99 -6.02 -3.35
N LEU A 23 12.13 -5.95 -4.68
CA LEU A 23 12.20 -4.68 -5.42
C LEU A 23 10.91 -3.86 -5.26
N GLU A 24 9.74 -4.50 -5.34
CA GLU A 24 8.47 -3.83 -5.09
C GLU A 24 8.38 -3.29 -3.65
N LEU A 25 8.89 -4.05 -2.68
CA LEU A 25 8.94 -3.61 -1.29
C LEU A 25 9.85 -2.38 -1.13
N TYR A 26 11.04 -2.37 -1.72
CA TYR A 26 11.90 -1.18 -1.72
C TYR A 26 11.22 0.03 -2.38
N ALA A 27 10.57 -0.19 -3.53
CA ALA A 27 9.91 0.85 -4.30
C ALA A 27 8.67 1.46 -3.60
N THR A 28 8.10 0.76 -2.62
CA THR A 28 6.86 1.19 -1.96
C THR A 28 7.05 1.51 -0.48
N LEU A 29 7.66 0.62 0.29
CA LEU A 29 7.84 0.76 1.73
C LEU A 29 8.78 1.92 2.08
N ILE A 30 9.87 2.11 1.34
CA ILE A 30 10.81 3.20 1.65
C ILE A 30 10.17 4.58 1.44
N PRO A 31 9.53 4.88 0.29
CA PRO A 31 8.78 6.12 0.13
C PRO A 31 7.64 6.29 1.14
N LEU A 32 6.97 5.19 1.53
CA LEU A 32 5.92 5.21 2.54
C LEU A 32 6.46 5.71 3.90
N LEU A 33 7.56 5.12 4.38
CA LEU A 33 8.20 5.49 5.65
C LEU A 33 8.74 6.93 5.65
N LEU A 34 9.13 7.44 4.48
CA LEU A 34 9.60 8.83 4.32
C LEU A 34 8.46 9.86 4.25
N SER A 35 7.23 9.43 3.96
CA SER A 35 6.10 10.33 3.75
C SER A 35 5.60 10.94 5.06
N LYS A 36 5.59 12.28 5.13
CA LYS A 36 4.98 13.04 6.23
C LYS A 36 3.46 13.08 6.19
N GLU A 37 2.87 12.82 5.03
CA GLU A 37 1.41 12.77 4.87
C GLU A 37 0.83 11.44 5.38
N VAL A 38 1.62 10.37 5.30
CA VAL A 38 1.24 9.04 5.81
C VAL A 38 1.57 8.93 7.29
N PHE A 39 2.82 9.23 7.66
CA PHE A 39 3.26 9.23 9.06
C PHE A 39 3.58 10.65 9.47
N GLN A 40 2.82 11.25 10.37
CA GLN A 40 3.08 12.63 10.78
C GLN A 40 4.38 12.73 11.59
N ASN A 41 4.62 11.72 12.44
CA ASN A 41 5.75 11.64 13.35
C ASN A 41 6.40 10.24 13.34
N ASN A 42 7.60 10.13 13.92
CA ASN A 42 8.34 8.87 13.93
C ASN A 42 7.75 7.84 14.90
N LYS A 43 6.88 8.27 15.85
CA LYS A 43 6.20 7.36 16.77
C LYS A 43 5.15 6.50 16.05
N GLU A 44 4.44 7.09 15.09
CA GLU A 44 3.53 6.33 14.21
C GLU A 44 4.29 5.31 13.37
N ILE A 45 5.49 5.66 12.89
CA ILE A 45 6.35 4.72 12.17
C ILE A 45 6.74 3.56 13.08
N SER A 46 7.06 3.81 14.36
CA SER A 46 7.34 2.76 15.34
C SER A 46 6.19 1.76 15.42
N ASN A 47 4.97 2.25 15.67
CA ASN A 47 3.77 1.42 15.77
C ASN A 47 3.51 0.60 14.49
N PHE A 48 3.85 1.16 13.33
CA PHE A 48 3.77 0.46 12.05
C PHE A 48 4.85 -0.62 11.92
N THR A 49 6.10 -0.30 12.23
CA THR A 49 7.23 -1.24 12.11
C THR A 49 7.14 -2.39 13.10
N ASP A 50 6.46 -2.22 14.23
CA ASP A 50 6.22 -3.28 15.21
C ASP A 50 5.32 -4.40 14.65
N LYS A 51 4.58 -4.13 13.58
CA LYS A 51 3.77 -5.13 12.87
C LYS A 51 4.59 -5.92 11.85
N LEU A 52 5.82 -5.52 11.55
CA LEU A 52 6.70 -6.22 10.61
C LEU A 52 7.45 -7.36 11.32
N ILE A 53 7.80 -8.40 10.56
CA ILE A 53 8.62 -9.51 11.07
C ILE A 53 10.10 -9.13 10.94
N LEU A 54 10.61 -8.45 11.97
CA LEU A 54 12.00 -8.01 12.04
C LEU A 54 12.87 -9.05 12.76
N LYS A 55 14.12 -9.21 12.32
CA LYS A 55 15.11 -10.06 12.98
C LYS A 55 15.47 -9.52 14.37
N LYS A 56 15.45 -8.21 14.53
CA LYS A 56 15.70 -7.51 15.79
C LYS A 56 14.70 -6.38 15.97
N THR A 57 14.19 -6.23 17.18
CA THR A 57 13.39 -5.07 17.58
C THR A 57 14.17 -3.78 17.35
N LEU A 58 13.51 -2.79 16.76
CA LEU A 58 14.10 -1.47 16.56
C LEU A 58 14.15 -0.75 17.92
N ARG A 59 15.34 -0.29 18.27
CA ARG A 59 15.55 0.48 19.51
C ARG A 59 15.13 1.94 19.30
N ASP A 60 14.76 2.63 20.38
CA ASP A 60 14.29 4.02 20.37
C ASP A 60 15.17 4.98 19.55
N TYR A 61 16.50 4.82 19.63
CA TYR A 61 17.43 5.68 18.90
C TYR A 61 17.25 5.61 17.37
N VAL A 62 16.72 4.50 16.83
CA VAL A 62 16.45 4.33 15.39
C VAL A 62 15.36 5.30 14.95
N PHE A 63 14.39 5.58 15.82
CA PHE A 63 13.27 6.48 15.56
C PHE A 63 13.63 7.96 15.72
N ARG A 64 14.91 8.31 15.92
CA ARG A 64 15.36 9.70 15.97
C ARG A 64 15.25 10.39 14.60
N SER A 65 15.40 9.66 13.49
CA SER A 65 15.18 10.20 12.15
C SER A 65 14.62 9.17 11.16
N ARG A 66 13.79 9.62 10.21
CA ARG A 66 13.22 8.73 9.18
C ARG A 66 14.31 8.03 8.35
N SER A 67 15.43 8.71 8.08
CA SER A 67 16.55 8.11 7.34
C SER A 67 17.20 6.96 8.10
N GLN A 68 17.30 7.03 9.44
CA GLN A 68 17.81 5.92 10.26
C GLN A 68 16.84 4.74 10.26
N ILE A 69 15.54 5.01 10.35
CA ILE A 69 14.50 3.97 10.23
C ILE A 69 14.62 3.28 8.87
N VAL A 70 14.67 4.04 7.77
CA VAL A 70 14.84 3.53 6.41
C VAL A 70 16.09 2.68 6.29
N ALA A 71 17.25 3.16 6.76
CA ALA A 71 18.50 2.41 6.67
C ALA A 71 18.43 1.08 7.44
N ARG A 72 17.72 1.04 8.58
CA ARG A 72 17.50 -0.20 9.33
C ARG A 72 16.54 -1.14 8.59
N ILE A 73 15.39 -0.64 8.16
CA ILE A 73 14.39 -1.44 7.45
C ILE A 73 14.95 -1.98 6.14
N SER A 74 15.73 -1.20 5.38
CA SER A 74 16.34 -1.69 4.15
C SER A 74 17.24 -2.90 4.37
N ARG A 75 18.00 -2.93 5.47
CA ARG A 75 18.83 -4.10 5.82
C ARG A 75 17.99 -5.32 6.18
N GLU A 76 16.85 -5.11 6.82
CA GLU A 76 15.91 -6.19 7.14
C GLU A 76 15.28 -6.75 5.85
N ILE A 77 14.82 -5.89 4.94
CA ILE A 77 14.22 -6.30 3.64
C ILE A 77 15.19 -7.17 2.82
N GLU A 78 16.48 -6.83 2.84
CA GLU A 78 17.51 -7.60 2.13
C GLU A 78 17.56 -9.06 2.61
N GLU A 79 17.42 -9.27 3.92
CA GLU A 79 17.47 -10.59 4.55
C GLU A 79 16.10 -11.31 4.62
N TYR A 80 15.01 -10.67 4.18
CA TYR A 80 13.68 -11.28 4.24
C TYR A 80 13.56 -12.46 3.30
N SER A 81 12.99 -13.55 3.81
CA SER A 81 12.43 -14.64 2.99
C SER A 81 11.18 -14.20 2.22
N LYS A 82 10.79 -14.95 1.18
CA LYS A 82 9.54 -14.72 0.45
C LYS A 82 8.30 -14.60 1.36
N ALA A 83 8.22 -15.39 2.42
CA ALA A 83 7.11 -15.33 3.38
C ALA A 83 7.08 -14.00 4.16
N GLN A 84 8.25 -13.52 4.59
CA GLN A 84 8.38 -12.23 5.28
C GLN A 84 8.09 -11.05 4.34
N LEU A 85 8.53 -11.13 3.08
CA LEU A 85 8.19 -10.14 2.06
C LEU A 85 6.67 -10.06 1.85
N ALA A 86 6.00 -11.20 1.67
CA ALA A 86 4.55 -11.25 1.52
C ALA A 86 3.81 -10.72 2.76
N HIS A 87 4.32 -11.02 3.96
CA HIS A 87 3.79 -10.49 5.21
C HIS A 87 3.93 -8.96 5.28
N ALA A 88 5.08 -8.40 4.91
CA ALA A 88 5.28 -6.96 4.88
C ALA A 88 4.30 -6.27 3.91
N VAL A 89 4.04 -6.87 2.75
CA VAL A 89 3.01 -6.38 1.81
C VAL A 89 1.63 -6.38 2.44
N LYS A 90 1.27 -7.45 3.16
CA LYS A 90 0.00 -7.54 3.88
C LYS A 90 -0.13 -6.41 4.91
N VAL A 91 0.89 -6.19 5.74
CA VAL A 91 0.92 -5.11 6.75
C VAL A 91 0.77 -3.73 6.11
N MET A 92 1.43 -3.48 4.98
CA MET A 92 1.27 -2.22 4.25
C MET A 92 -0.15 -2.01 3.74
N LYS A 93 -0.76 -3.05 3.14
CA LYS A 93 -2.14 -2.98 2.66
C LYS A 93 -3.12 -2.73 3.80
N GLU A 94 -2.99 -3.46 4.92
CA GLU A 94 -3.81 -3.27 6.11
C GLU A 94 -3.69 -1.87 6.70
N HIS A 95 -2.46 -1.35 6.80
CA HIS A 95 -2.23 0.00 7.30
C HIS A 95 -2.94 1.05 6.44
N ILE A 96 -2.78 0.98 5.12
CA ILE A 96 -3.41 1.92 4.19
C ILE A 96 -4.93 1.78 4.19
N SER A 97 -5.46 0.56 4.26
CA SER A 97 -6.91 0.34 4.38
C SER A 97 -7.47 0.94 5.68
N SER A 98 -6.77 0.76 6.81
CA SER A 98 -7.21 1.33 8.10
C SER A 98 -7.19 2.86 8.11
N GLU A 99 -6.18 3.48 7.50
CA GLU A 99 -6.08 4.94 7.37
C GLU A 99 -7.16 5.53 6.47
N ASN A 100 -7.56 4.81 5.41
CA ASN A 100 -8.64 5.24 4.53
C ASN A 100 -10.03 5.15 5.21
N LEU A 101 -10.20 4.23 6.16
CA LEU A 101 -11.43 4.10 6.94
C LEU A 101 -11.53 5.19 8.03
N THR A 102 -10.41 5.60 8.62
CA THR A 102 -10.38 6.64 9.67
C THR A 102 -10.37 8.06 9.10
N LYS A 103 -9.85 8.28 7.89
CA LYS A 103 -9.76 9.60 7.26
C LYS A 103 -10.94 9.99 6.36
N GLY A 104 -12.01 9.18 6.27
CA GLY A 104 -13.24 9.52 5.55
C GLY A 104 -13.00 10.13 4.16
N GLU A 105 -12.93 9.30 3.12
CA GLU A 105 -13.08 9.74 1.71
C GLU A 105 -11.99 10.65 1.10
N SER A 106 -10.75 10.71 1.62
CA SER A 106 -9.76 11.66 1.06
C SER A 106 -8.78 11.11 0.00
N TYR A 107 -8.62 9.79 -0.19
CA TYR A 107 -7.68 9.24 -1.21
C TYR A 107 -8.36 8.48 -2.36
N PHE A 108 -9.65 8.19 -2.23
CA PHE A 108 -10.48 7.57 -3.27
C PHE A 108 -11.80 8.34 -3.42
N LYS A 109 -11.74 9.64 -3.76
CA LYS A 109 -12.89 10.21 -4.48
C LYS A 109 -12.83 9.63 -5.88
N SER A 110 -13.87 8.89 -6.29
CA SER A 110 -14.15 8.74 -7.72
C SER A 110 -14.24 10.16 -8.28
N ASP A 111 -13.21 10.56 -9.00
CA ASP A 111 -13.23 11.84 -9.67
C ASP A 111 -14.45 11.78 -10.61
N LYS A 112 -15.37 12.76 -10.57
CA LYS A 112 -16.52 12.82 -11.51
C LYS A 112 -16.05 12.66 -12.96
N LYS A 113 -14.79 13.02 -13.21
CA LYS A 113 -14.06 12.80 -14.45
C LYS A 113 -13.82 11.31 -14.77
N THR A 114 -13.43 10.49 -13.79
CA THR A 114 -13.24 9.04 -13.94
C THR A 114 -14.57 8.33 -14.19
N GLU A 115 -15.65 8.72 -13.49
CA GLU A 115 -17.00 8.20 -13.78
C GLU A 115 -17.48 8.57 -15.19
N LYS A 116 -17.16 9.78 -15.66
CA LYS A 116 -17.47 10.23 -17.03
C LYS A 116 -16.63 9.51 -18.10
N ILE A 117 -15.38 9.16 -17.79
CA ILE A 117 -14.53 8.35 -18.66
C ILE A 117 -15.03 6.91 -18.72
N VAL A 118 -15.34 6.29 -17.57
CA VAL A 118 -15.90 4.93 -17.50
C VAL A 118 -17.26 4.84 -18.21
N SER A 119 -18.13 5.83 -18.06
CA SER A 119 -19.41 5.87 -18.77
C SER A 119 -19.26 6.06 -20.28
N THR A 120 -18.27 6.84 -20.71
CA THR A 120 -17.93 6.98 -22.14
C THR A 120 -17.38 5.65 -22.69
N ILE A 121 -16.47 4.99 -21.98
CA ILE A 121 -15.93 3.68 -22.39
C ILE A 121 -17.04 2.63 -22.47
N ASN A 122 -17.96 2.59 -21.50
CA ASN A 122 -19.09 1.66 -21.50
C ASN A 122 -20.11 1.95 -22.62
N LYS A 123 -20.27 3.22 -23.03
CA LYS A 123 -21.15 3.61 -24.15
C LYS A 123 -20.67 3.06 -25.50
N TYR A 124 -19.35 2.90 -25.68
CA TYR A 124 -18.75 2.42 -26.93
C TYR A 124 -18.20 0.99 -26.85
N SER A 125 -18.24 0.36 -25.68
CA SER A 125 -17.90 -1.05 -25.51
C SER A 125 -18.92 -1.93 -26.23
N ARG A 126 -18.46 -2.75 -27.18
CA ARG A 126 -19.32 -3.59 -28.03
C ARG A 126 -19.84 -4.86 -27.33
N ASN A 127 -19.40 -5.13 -26.11
CA ASN A 127 -19.95 -6.21 -25.28
C ASN A 127 -20.90 -5.62 -24.23
N LYS A 128 -22.18 -5.48 -24.59
CA LYS A 128 -23.25 -5.33 -23.60
C LYS A 128 -23.40 -6.67 -22.88
N LEU A 129 -22.97 -6.75 -21.62
CA LEU A 129 -23.43 -7.84 -20.76
C LEU A 129 -24.95 -7.71 -20.60
N PRO A 130 -25.73 -8.78 -20.78
CA PRO A 130 -27.17 -8.73 -20.61
C PRO A 130 -27.51 -8.34 -19.16
N LYS A 131 -28.50 -7.46 -19.00
CA LYS A 131 -29.07 -7.15 -17.68
C LYS A 131 -29.68 -8.43 -17.12
N SER A 132 -29.06 -9.00 -16.09
CA SER A 132 -29.70 -9.98 -15.23
C SER A 132 -30.69 -9.24 -14.33
N GLY A 133 -31.99 -9.39 -14.61
CA GLY A 133 -33.06 -8.97 -13.71
C GLY A 133 -34.27 -8.31 -14.38
N GLU A 134 -35.04 -9.08 -15.13
CA GLU A 134 -36.50 -8.90 -15.20
C GLU A 134 -37.11 -10.28 -14.93
N ASN A 135 -37.74 -10.41 -13.77
CA ASN A 135 -38.84 -11.33 -13.50
C ASN A 135 -39.56 -10.86 -12.22
N ASN A 136 -40.88 -11.02 -12.26
CA ASN A 136 -41.95 -10.64 -11.30
C ASN A 136 -42.57 -9.28 -11.66
N ASP A 137 -43.78 -9.19 -12.23
CA ASP A 137 -44.96 -10.08 -12.15
C ASP A 137 -45.64 -10.34 -13.51
#